data_AF-A0A1G4IQ57-F1
#
_entry.id   AF-A0A1G4IQ57-F1
#
_cell.length_a   1.000
_cell.length_b   1.000
_cell.length_c   1.000
_cell.angle_alpha   90.00
_cell.angle_beta   90.00
_cell.angle_gamma   90.00
#
_symmetry.space_group_name_H-M   'P 1'
#
loop_
_entity.id
_entity.type
_entity.pdbx_description
1 polymer ?
#
loop_
_entity_poly.entity_id
_entity_poly.type
_entity_poly.pdbx_seq_one_letter_code
_entity_poly.pdbx_strand_id
1 'polypeptide(L)'
;MSSITQNDLASLDDGSKKEIMNFLESENSKQKVQMSIHQFTNVCFKQCATNVNNGNLSSQEEGCLKNCVNRFLDTNIRIVKGLQSIQ
;
A
#
# COMPACT_ATOMS: atom_id res chain seq x y z
N MET A 1 -12.38 -11.90 2.62
CA MET A 1 -11.55 -12.19 1.43
C MET A 1 -11.54 -13.69 1.24
N SER A 2 -12.08 -14.18 0.13
CA SER A 2 -12.15 -15.62 -0.19
C SER A 2 -10.73 -16.17 -0.33
N SER A 3 -10.34 -17.06 0.58
CA SER A 3 -9.05 -17.72 0.53
C SER A 3 -9.16 -18.90 -0.42
N ILE A 4 -8.54 -18.81 -1.60
CA ILE A 4 -8.41 -19.97 -2.51
C ILE A 4 -7.50 -20.96 -1.81
N THR A 5 -7.97 -22.20 -1.60
CA THR A 5 -7.19 -23.21 -0.91
C THR A 5 -6.24 -23.91 -1.88
N GLN A 6 -5.14 -24.46 -1.38
CA GLN A 6 -4.15 -25.17 -2.18
C GLN A 6 -4.75 -26.38 -2.91
N ASN A 7 -5.83 -26.95 -2.37
CA ASN A 7 -6.59 -28.05 -2.96
C ASN A 7 -7.40 -27.59 -4.18
N ASP A 8 -7.97 -26.39 -4.16
CA ASP A 8 -8.71 -25.81 -5.29
C ASP A 8 -7.79 -25.56 -6.48
N LEU A 9 -6.52 -25.23 -6.22
CA LEU A 9 -5.51 -25.01 -7.25
C LEU A 9 -5.00 -26.34 -7.86
N ALA A 10 -5.04 -27.44 -7.09
CA ALA A 10 -4.57 -28.75 -7.53
C ALA A 10 -5.53 -29.42 -8.53
N SER A 11 -6.83 -29.15 -8.43
CA SER A 11 -7.86 -29.73 -9.30
C SER A 11 -8.00 -29.07 -10.69
N LEU A 12 -7.25 -28.00 -10.95
CA LEU A 12 -7.37 -27.23 -12.19
C LEU A 12 -6.44 -27.72 -13.30
N ASP A 13 -6.85 -27.53 -14.54
CA ASP A 13 -5.99 -27.69 -15.71
C ASP A 13 -4.88 -26.62 -15.75
N ASP A 14 -3.83 -26.89 -16.52
CA ASP A 14 -2.64 -26.02 -16.55
C ASP A 14 -2.90 -24.62 -17.11
N GLY A 15 -3.91 -24.46 -17.99
CA GLY A 15 -4.33 -23.16 -18.51
C GLY A 15 -4.99 -22.32 -17.43
N SER A 16 -5.96 -22.90 -16.73
CA SER A 16 -6.67 -22.30 -15.59
C SER A 16 -5.72 -21.92 -14.45
N LYS A 17 -4.72 -22.78 -14.14
CA LYS A 17 -3.68 -22.47 -13.14
C LYS A 17 -2.89 -21.21 -13.51
N LYS A 18 -2.47 -21.09 -14.77
CA LYS A 18 -1.70 -19.92 -15.24
C LYS A 18 -2.53 -18.64 -15.14
N GLU A 19 -3.80 -18.69 -15.51
CA GLU A 19 -4.70 -17.53 -15.41
C GLU A 19 -4.91 -17.10 -13.96
N ILE A 20 -5.15 -18.05 -13.05
CA ILE A 20 -5.32 -17.76 -11.62
C ILE A 20 -4.04 -17.19 -11.02
N MET A 21 -2.86 -17.69 -11.38
CA MET A 21 -1.60 -17.14 -10.89
C MET A 21 -1.41 -15.68 -11.33
N ASN A 22 -1.72 -15.36 -12.58
CA ASN A 22 -1.68 -13.98 -13.07
C ASN A 22 -2.70 -13.07 -12.36
N PHE A 23 -3.92 -13.58 -12.16
CA PHE A 23 -4.97 -12.87 -11.43
C PHE A 23 -4.55 -12.60 -9.98
N LEU A 24 -4.02 -13.62 -9.30
CA LEU A 24 -3.57 -13.53 -7.92
C LEU A 24 -2.41 -12.54 -7.77
N GLU A 25 -1.47 -12.49 -8.71
CA GLU A 25 -0.40 -11.50 -8.70
C GLU A 25 -0.96 -10.08 -8.82
N SER A 26 -1.91 -9.85 -9.74
CA SER A 26 -2.59 -8.56 -9.91
C SER A 26 -3.34 -8.14 -8.65
N GLU A 27 -4.13 -9.04 -8.04
CA GLU A 27 -4.87 -8.76 -6.81
C GLU A 27 -3.94 -8.51 -5.61
N ASN A 28 -2.85 -9.27 -5.48
CA ASN A 28 -1.84 -9.02 -4.45
C ASN A 28 -1.18 -7.64 -4.62
N SER A 29 -0.89 -7.23 -5.85
CA SER A 29 -0.35 -5.90 -6.14
C SER A 29 -1.34 -4.80 -5.71
N LYS A 30 -2.61 -4.94 -6.08
CA LYS A 30 -3.68 -4.02 -5.65
C LYS A 30 -3.80 -3.96 -4.13
N GLN A 31 -3.77 -5.12 -3.46
CA GLN A 31 -3.85 -5.19 -2.00
C GLN A 31 -2.68 -4.47 -1.33
N LYS A 32 -1.45 -4.63 -1.84
CA LYS A 32 -0.27 -3.91 -1.32
C LYS A 32 -0.44 -2.39 -1.43
N VAL A 33 -0.97 -1.91 -2.56
CA VAL A 33 -1.27 -0.48 -2.75
C VAL A 33 -2.33 -0.01 -1.76
N GLN A 34 -3.43 -0.76 -1.59
CA GLN A 34 -4.49 -0.42 -0.64
C GLN A 34 -3.99 -0.36 0.80
N MET A 35 -3.19 -1.34 1.23
CA MET A 35 -2.57 -1.33 2.56
C MET A 35 -1.67 -0.09 2.74
N SER A 36 -0.91 0.29 1.71
CA SER A 36 -0.07 1.48 1.74
C SER A 36 -0.90 2.76 1.85
N ILE A 37 -2.01 2.86 1.11
CA ILE A 37 -2.96 3.99 1.20
C ILE A 37 -3.52 4.10 2.62
N HIS A 38 -3.97 2.99 3.22
CA HIS A 38 -4.48 2.98 4.58
C HIS A 38 -3.42 3.41 5.60
N GLN A 39 -2.18 2.91 5.46
CA GLN A 39 -1.08 3.29 6.32
C GLN A 39 -0.76 4.78 6.21
N PHE A 40 -0.62 5.32 5.00
CA PHE A 40 -0.33 6.73 4.78
C PHE A 40 -1.45 7.62 5.27
N THR A 41 -2.71 7.23 5.02
CA THR A 41 -3.88 7.94 5.54
C THR A 41 -3.84 7.99 7.06
N ASN A 42 -3.64 6.86 7.75
CA ASN A 42 -3.63 6.81 9.21
C ASN A 42 -2.51 7.68 9.82
N VAL A 43 -1.31 7.68 9.22
CA VAL A 43 -0.17 8.45 9.72
C VAL A 43 -0.33 9.94 9.38
N CYS A 44 -0.54 10.26 8.11
CA CYS A 44 -0.52 11.63 7.62
C CYS A 44 -1.77 12.41 8.00
N PHE A 45 -2.93 11.77 8.13
CA PHE A 45 -4.14 12.44 8.61
C PHE A 45 -3.94 12.93 10.05
N LYS A 46 -3.43 12.09 10.95
CA LYS A 46 -3.14 12.48 12.35
C LYS A 46 -2.12 13.61 12.46
N GLN A 47 -1.16 13.65 11.54
CA GLN A 47 -0.10 14.66 11.54
C GLN A 47 -0.54 16.00 10.95
N CYS A 48 -1.40 15.98 9.93
CA CYS A 48 -1.69 17.14 9.09
C CYS A 48 -3.10 17.72 9.28
N ALA A 49 -4.10 16.89 9.57
CA ALA A 49 -5.49 17.30 9.73
C ALA A 49 -5.85 17.46 11.22
N THR A 50 -5.14 18.34 11.92
CA THR A 50 -5.29 18.52 13.38
C THR A 50 -6.61 19.17 13.78
N ASN A 51 -7.19 20.00 12.89
CA ASN A 51 -8.45 20.70 13.13
C ASN A 51 -9.37 20.52 11.92
N VAL A 52 -10.30 19.57 12.01
CA VAL A 52 -11.27 19.30 10.95
C VAL A 52 -12.44 20.29 11.08
N ASN A 53 -12.27 21.47 10.49
CA ASN A 53 -13.25 22.56 10.58
C ASN A 53 -14.34 22.48 9.51
N ASN A 54 -14.09 21.82 8.39
CA ASN A 54 -15.04 21.57 7.32
C ASN A 54 -14.71 20.22 6.62
N GLY A 55 -15.56 19.77 5.70
CA GLY A 55 -15.38 18.49 5.00
C GLY A 55 -14.29 18.48 3.92
N ASN A 56 -13.65 19.63 3.66
CA ASN A 56 -12.62 19.78 2.63
C ASN A 56 -11.25 20.00 3.28
N LEU A 57 -10.19 19.65 2.56
CA LEU A 57 -8.84 19.99 2.98
C LEU A 57 -8.56 21.46 2.65
N SER A 58 -7.98 22.17 3.60
CA SER A 58 -7.37 23.48 3.34
C SER A 58 -6.08 23.32 2.53
N SER A 59 -5.65 24.39 1.85
CA SER A 59 -4.38 24.39 1.09
C SER A 59 -3.17 24.02 1.95
N GLN A 60 -3.19 24.37 3.24
CA GLN A 60 -2.12 24.01 4.18
C GLN A 60 -2.14 22.51 4.50
N GLU A 61 -3.32 21.91 4.70
CA GLU A 61 -3.46 20.47 4.93
C GLU A 61 -3.06 19.66 3.70
N GLU A 62 -3.48 20.08 2.50
CA GLU A 62 -3.06 19.45 1.24
C GLU A 62 -1.53 19.46 1.08
N GLY A 63 -0.90 20.60 1.33
CA GLY A 63 0.55 20.75 1.31
C GLY A 63 1.24 19.85 2.34
N CYS A 64 0.70 19.79 3.56
CA CYS A 64 1.22 18.93 4.62
C CYS A 64 1.11 17.45 4.24
N LEU A 65 -0.05 16.99 3.75
CA LEU A 65 -0.29 15.60 3.37
C LEU A 65 0.66 15.15 2.26
N LYS A 66 0.85 15.97 1.21
CA LYS A 66 1.81 15.72 0.13
C LYS A 66 3.24 15.55 0.68
N ASN A 67 3.65 16.46 1.56
CA ASN A 67 4.98 16.40 2.16
C ASN A 67 5.14 15.20 3.11
N CYS A 68 4.09 14.84 3.86
CA CYS A 68 4.10 13.70 4.77
C CYS A 68 4.35 12.39 4.00
N VAL A 69 3.60 12.14 2.92
CA VAL A 69 3.77 10.92 2.11
C VAL A 69 5.17 10.89 1.47
N ASN A 70 5.62 11.99 0.86
CA ASN A 70 6.94 12.05 0.25
C ASN A 70 8.06 11.75 1.27
N ARG A 71 8.03 12.40 2.43
CA ARG A 71 9.02 12.18 3.50
C ARG A 71 8.98 10.76 4.04
N PHE A 72 7.80 10.14 4.12
CA PHE A 72 7.68 8.75 4.52
C PHE A 72 8.39 7.83 3.51
N LEU A 73 8.12 8.01 2.22
CA LEU A 73 8.75 7.22 1.15
C LEU A 73 10.28 7.42 1.11
N ASP A 74 10.75 8.66 1.19
CA ASP A 74 12.19 8.99 1.22
C ASP A 74 12.89 8.31 2.40
N THR A 75 12.24 8.32 3.57
CA THR A 75 12.77 7.67 4.78
C THR A 75 12.86 6.16 4.59
N ASN A 76 11.84 5.52 4.02
CA ASN A 76 11.86 4.08 3.74
C ASN A 76 12.99 3.71 2.77
N ILE A 77 13.16 4.49 1.69
CA ILE A 77 14.27 4.28 0.74
C ILE A 77 15.62 4.42 1.45
N ARG A 78 15.76 5.43 2.32
CA ARG A 78 17.01 5.64 3.08
C ARG A 78 17.32 4.48 4.03
N ILE A 79 16.31 3.94 4.71
CA ILE A 79 16.44 2.78 5.59
C ILE A 79 16.85 1.55 4.79
N VAL A 80 16.18 1.24 3.68
CA VAL A 80 16.50 0.09 2.82
C VAL A 80 17.93 0.19 2.30
N LYS A 81 18.34 1.36 1.79
CA LYS A 81 19.74 1.59 1.36
C LYS A 81 20.73 1.39 2.49
N GLY A 82 20.38 1.80 3.71
CA GLY A 82 21.21 1.57 4.90
C GLY A 82 21.36 0.08 5.22
N LEU A 83 20.27 -0.68 5.18
CA LEU A 83 20.28 -2.13 5.42
C LEU A 83 21.10 -2.87 4.35
N GLN A 84 20.97 -2.47 3.08
CA GLN A 84 21.76 -3.05 1.98
C GLN A 84 23.26 -2.79 2.13
N SER A 85 23.66 -1.68 2.74
CA SER A 85 25.08 -1.36 2.98
C SER A 85 25.71 -2.12 4.15
N ILE A 86 24.92 -2.83 4.95
CA ILE A 86 25.36 -3.64 6.10
C ILE A 86 25.58 -5.10 5.69
N GLN A 87 25.04 -5.54 4.55
CA GLN A 87 25.34 -6.83 3.92
C GLN A 87 26.61 -6.76 3.07
#